data_AF-A0A423HM53-F1
#
_entry.id   AF-A0A423HM53-F1
#
_cell.length_a   1.000
_cell.length_b   1.000
_cell.length_c   1.000
_cell.angle_alpha   90.00
_cell.angle_beta   90.00
_cell.angle_gamma   90.00
#
_symmetry.space_group_name_H-M   'P 1'
#
loop_
_entity.id
_entity.type
_entity.pdbx_description
1 polymer ?
#
loop_
_entity_poly.entity_id
_entity_poly.type
_entity_poly.pdbx_seq_one_letter_code
_entity_poly.pdbx_strand_id
1 'polypeptide(L)'
;MTATHDQAMNYVYQQMLQRLLGFFSRAERTALQLLIQRLVVSAGGFERIGDYKVLAIQSGSRDSCYTLALLRAAQLSIAGRAPATFQLRVATLRLNGTASTALENIHRSCSALFLYDDPRVEVLMVDNREVLPFNHLAPISEAGRESNRLNLLMVGHRRAWDGPLDLWDDGYLATGEFYGQIARWDKGVDALISSDTPRRQKQFLEGLNRAAAKAGLKTPDPHETGYECLFARLDELGSDCYREFYPESAQAAWRPSDRFETCRRTTFIDIHDMLVSNLEDRWPLLTDFLGFQPDELSAQLSDNDYVSLSISAHPRGLQACFVHGRTYERGVGEYLQRALVMMRRKQVPERFCEQAMETFGNPMTMTDQRALAAAEAQKNLGLSEAQLVCLLFAPFADNGAALEHFLRQCHPGMLVALPDLHRAMQGGPAPEQVLQWMVDVSGLPVSLIGTLYRMGPLVRDEGGALVMESGDVGVQAETTEPDSGATVAGEWSTGR
;
A
#
# COMPACT_ATOMS: atom_id res chain seq x y z
N MET A 1 -25.36 -19.14 -26.91
CA MET A 1 -24.93 -17.95 -27.66
C MET A 1 -24.85 -18.34 -29.12
N THR A 2 -25.36 -17.51 -30.05
CA THR A 2 -25.43 -17.85 -31.49
C THR A 2 -24.07 -17.60 -32.15
N ALA A 3 -23.67 -18.42 -33.13
CA ALA A 3 -22.38 -18.28 -33.84
C ALA A 3 -22.14 -16.87 -34.44
N THR A 4 -23.21 -16.13 -34.71
CA THR A 4 -23.18 -14.72 -35.13
C THR A 4 -22.72 -13.76 -34.04
N HIS A 5 -23.06 -14.02 -32.77
CA HIS A 5 -22.61 -13.23 -31.63
C HIS A 5 -21.11 -13.42 -31.41
N ASP A 6 -20.63 -14.66 -31.46
CA ASP A 6 -19.21 -14.98 -31.27
C ASP A 6 -18.34 -14.36 -32.38
N GLN A 7 -18.82 -14.37 -33.63
CA GLN A 7 -18.15 -13.69 -34.74
C GLN A 7 -18.11 -12.16 -34.56
N ALA A 8 -19.22 -11.56 -34.11
CA ALA A 8 -19.28 -10.12 -33.85
C ALA A 8 -18.31 -9.71 -32.72
N MET A 9 -18.28 -10.47 -31.62
CA MET A 9 -17.37 -10.20 -30.49
C MET A 9 -15.90 -10.34 -30.90
N ASN A 10 -15.56 -11.35 -31.71
CA ASN A 10 -14.21 -11.50 -32.25
C ASN A 10 -13.77 -10.29 -33.09
N TYR A 11 -14.69 -9.72 -33.89
CA TYR A 11 -14.40 -8.50 -34.64
C TYR A 11 -14.16 -7.29 -33.73
N VAL A 12 -14.98 -7.13 -32.68
CA VAL A 12 -14.80 -6.08 -31.66
C VAL A 12 -13.44 -6.21 -30.98
N TYR A 13 -13.03 -7.41 -30.58
CA TYR A 13 -11.73 -7.66 -29.97
C TYR A 13 -10.57 -7.33 -30.92
N GLN A 14 -10.67 -7.68 -32.20
CA GLN A 14 -9.65 -7.35 -33.20
C GLN A 14 -9.52 -5.83 -33.40
N GLN A 15 -10.65 -5.12 -33.51
CA GLN A 15 -10.64 -3.66 -33.62
C GLN A 15 -10.04 -3.00 -32.37
N MET A 16 -10.37 -3.50 -31.18
CA MET A 16 -9.80 -2.97 -29.95
C MET A 16 -8.29 -3.21 -29.90
N LEU A 17 -7.82 -4.42 -30.23
CA LEU A 17 -6.39 -4.72 -30.31
C LEU A 17 -5.68 -3.79 -31.28
N GLN A 18 -6.24 -3.55 -32.47
CA GLN A 18 -5.65 -2.62 -33.46
C GLN A 18 -5.54 -1.19 -32.91
N ARG A 19 -6.59 -0.69 -32.25
CA ARG A 19 -6.57 0.63 -31.61
C ARG A 19 -5.51 0.70 -30.51
N LEU A 20 -5.48 -0.30 -29.64
CA LEU A 20 -4.54 -0.40 -28.52
C LEU A 20 -3.08 -0.43 -29.01
N LEU A 21 -2.78 -1.24 -30.03
CA LEU A 21 -1.46 -1.27 -30.67
C LEU A 21 -1.10 0.07 -31.34
N GLY A 22 -2.10 0.84 -31.79
CA GLY A 22 -1.92 2.18 -32.34
C GLY A 22 -1.32 3.17 -31.33
N PHE A 23 -1.61 3.01 -30.04
CA PHE A 23 -1.02 3.80 -28.95
C PHE A 23 0.35 3.29 -28.50
N PHE A 24 0.69 2.04 -28.77
CA PHE A 24 1.99 1.49 -28.37
C PHE A 24 3.09 1.97 -29.31
N SER A 25 4.14 2.53 -28.70
CA SER A 25 5.42 2.80 -29.35
C SER A 25 6.10 1.51 -29.85
N ARG A 26 7.14 1.66 -30.66
CA ARG A 26 7.94 0.52 -31.15
C ARG A 26 8.55 -0.30 -29.99
N ALA A 27 9.00 0.37 -28.93
CA ALA A 27 9.56 -0.28 -27.75
C ALA A 27 8.48 -1.11 -27.03
N GLU A 28 7.28 -0.56 -26.86
CA GLU A 28 6.17 -1.22 -26.17
C GLU A 28 5.60 -2.40 -26.97
N ARG A 29 5.58 -2.30 -28.31
CA ARG A 29 5.25 -3.45 -29.16
C ARG A 29 6.26 -4.59 -29.04
N THR A 30 7.55 -4.26 -28.83
CA THR A 30 8.59 -5.26 -28.54
C THR A 30 8.36 -5.87 -27.15
N ALA A 31 8.13 -5.04 -26.13
CA ALA A 31 7.80 -5.48 -24.78
C ALA A 31 6.57 -6.40 -24.75
N LEU A 32 5.54 -6.08 -25.54
CA LEU A 32 4.37 -6.92 -25.73
C LEU A 32 4.73 -8.31 -26.28
N GLN A 33 5.63 -8.41 -27.28
CA GLN A 33 6.04 -9.73 -27.78
C GLN A 33 6.83 -10.52 -26.72
N LEU A 34 7.68 -9.86 -25.93
CA LEU A 34 8.40 -10.49 -24.82
C LEU A 34 7.43 -10.99 -23.74
N LEU A 35 6.40 -10.20 -23.41
CA LEU A 35 5.34 -10.60 -22.48
C LEU A 35 4.60 -11.84 -22.98
N ILE A 36 4.16 -11.84 -24.25
CA ILE A 36 3.51 -13.00 -24.87
C ILE A 36 4.41 -14.24 -24.77
N GLN A 37 5.70 -14.10 -25.07
CA GLN A 37 6.65 -15.21 -24.96
C GLN A 37 6.78 -15.70 -23.51
N ARG A 38 6.94 -14.80 -22.53
CA ARG A 38 7.11 -15.15 -21.11
C ARG A 38 5.85 -15.85 -20.57
N LEU A 39 4.66 -15.38 -20.94
CA LEU A 39 3.37 -16.02 -20.63
C LEU A 39 3.25 -17.42 -21.23
N VAL A 40 3.54 -17.56 -22.53
CA VAL A 40 3.45 -18.86 -23.24
C VAL A 40 4.44 -19.87 -22.66
N VAL A 41 5.67 -19.44 -22.35
CA VAL A 41 6.68 -20.31 -21.72
C VAL A 41 6.23 -20.72 -20.32
N SER A 42 5.74 -19.79 -19.50
CA SER A 42 5.26 -20.10 -18.15
C SER A 42 4.06 -21.05 -18.15
N ALA A 43 3.16 -20.93 -19.15
CA ALA A 43 2.04 -21.86 -19.34
C ALA A 43 2.48 -23.26 -19.83
N GLY A 44 3.72 -23.43 -20.29
CA GLY A 44 4.21 -24.68 -20.89
C GLY A 44 3.84 -24.84 -22.38
N GLY A 45 3.62 -23.74 -23.09
CA GLY A 45 3.38 -23.69 -24.53
C GLY A 45 1.97 -23.26 -24.94
N PHE A 46 1.77 -22.99 -26.24
CA PHE A 46 0.48 -22.56 -26.80
C PHE A 46 -0.64 -23.59 -26.62
N GLU A 47 -0.31 -24.87 -26.48
CA GLU A 47 -1.29 -25.93 -26.26
C GLU A 47 -1.94 -25.86 -24.86
N ARG A 48 -1.21 -25.32 -23.87
CA ARG A 48 -1.64 -25.23 -22.47
C ARG A 48 -2.12 -23.85 -22.06
N ILE A 49 -1.91 -22.83 -22.90
CA ILE A 49 -2.25 -21.44 -22.59
C ILE A 49 -3.76 -21.25 -22.33
N GLY A 50 -4.63 -22.10 -22.86
CA GLY A 50 -6.09 -22.00 -22.66
C GLY A 50 -6.56 -22.28 -21.23
N ASP A 51 -5.82 -23.12 -20.50
CA ASP A 51 -6.10 -23.45 -19.10
C ASP A 51 -5.33 -22.56 -18.12
N TYR A 52 -4.40 -21.76 -18.64
CA TYR A 52 -3.55 -20.88 -17.87
C TYR A 52 -4.33 -19.63 -17.41
N LYS A 53 -4.19 -19.27 -16.13
CA LYS A 53 -4.92 -18.17 -15.53
C LYS A 53 -3.98 -17.16 -14.87
N VAL A 54 -4.08 -15.92 -15.31
CA VAL A 54 -3.21 -14.81 -14.93
C VAL A 54 -3.97 -13.84 -14.04
N LEU A 55 -3.38 -13.47 -12.90
CA LEU A 55 -3.86 -12.45 -11.98
C LEU A 55 -3.17 -11.12 -12.24
N ALA A 56 -3.99 -10.07 -12.36
CA ALA A 56 -3.56 -8.68 -12.38
C ALA A 56 -4.26 -7.92 -11.23
N ILE A 57 -3.46 -7.32 -10.36
CA ILE A 57 -3.98 -6.45 -9.28
C ILE A 57 -4.24 -5.06 -9.85
N GLN A 58 -5.40 -4.49 -9.54
CA GLN A 58 -5.77 -3.14 -9.95
C GLN A 58 -5.98 -2.25 -8.73
N SER A 59 -5.07 -1.29 -8.57
CA SER A 59 -5.18 -0.22 -7.56
C SER A 59 -5.75 1.08 -8.14
N GLY A 60 -5.93 1.17 -9.46
CA GLY A 60 -6.32 2.41 -10.14
C GLY A 60 -5.18 3.40 -10.30
N SER A 61 -3.95 2.98 -9.95
CA SER A 61 -2.73 3.71 -10.22
C SER A 61 -2.39 3.69 -11.72
N ARG A 62 -1.57 4.66 -12.13
CA ARG A 62 -1.06 4.74 -13.50
C ARG A 62 -0.41 3.44 -13.97
N ASP A 63 0.47 2.89 -13.13
CA ASP A 63 1.28 1.72 -13.46
C ASP A 63 0.39 0.46 -13.56
N SER A 64 -0.60 0.30 -12.66
CA SER A 64 -1.54 -0.83 -12.72
C SER A 64 -2.46 -0.78 -13.95
N CYS A 65 -2.95 0.41 -14.33
CA CYS A 65 -3.77 0.60 -15.53
C CYS A 65 -2.98 0.31 -16.81
N TYR A 66 -1.72 0.77 -16.88
CA TYR A 66 -0.84 0.48 -18.01
C TYR A 66 -0.54 -1.03 -18.14
N THR A 67 -0.22 -1.68 -17.03
CA THR A 67 0.05 -3.13 -16.99
C THR A 67 -1.18 -3.93 -17.45
N LEU A 68 -2.39 -3.52 -17.06
CA LEU A 68 -3.62 -4.15 -17.53
C LEU A 68 -3.81 -4.00 -19.04
N ALA A 69 -3.52 -2.82 -19.59
CA ALA A 69 -3.60 -2.59 -21.04
C ALA A 69 -2.60 -3.48 -21.80
N LEU A 70 -1.36 -3.62 -21.30
CA LEU A 70 -0.36 -4.51 -21.90
C LEU A 70 -0.78 -5.98 -21.85
N LEU A 71 -1.33 -6.43 -20.71
CA LEU A 71 -1.87 -7.78 -20.56
C LEU A 71 -3.05 -8.05 -21.49
N ARG A 72 -3.96 -7.07 -21.64
CA ARG A 72 -5.08 -7.19 -22.56
C ARG A 72 -4.61 -7.29 -24.02
N ALA A 73 -3.62 -6.49 -24.40
CA ALA A 73 -3.00 -6.58 -25.72
C ALA A 73 -2.38 -7.98 -25.96
N ALA A 74 -1.73 -8.55 -24.94
CA ALA A 74 -1.15 -9.90 -25.03
C ALA A 74 -2.23 -10.97 -25.19
N GLN A 75 -3.28 -10.91 -24.36
CA GLN A 75 -4.40 -11.85 -24.40
C GLN A 75 -5.07 -11.89 -25.78
N LEU A 76 -5.36 -10.71 -26.34
CA LEU A 76 -6.00 -10.61 -27.67
C LEU A 76 -5.06 -10.95 -28.82
N SER A 77 -3.76 -10.64 -28.70
CA SER A 77 -2.76 -11.03 -29.69
C SER A 77 -2.62 -12.55 -29.78
N ILE A 78 -2.66 -13.26 -28.65
CA ILE A 78 -2.63 -14.72 -28.59
C ILE A 78 -3.93 -15.28 -29.18
N ALA A 79 -5.09 -14.74 -28.77
CA ALA A 79 -6.40 -15.18 -29.27
C ALA A 79 -6.55 -15.04 -30.80
N GLY A 80 -5.88 -14.05 -31.42
CA GLY A 80 -5.88 -13.88 -32.87
C GLY A 80 -4.98 -14.88 -33.63
N ARG A 81 -4.10 -15.60 -32.94
CA ARG A 81 -3.07 -16.48 -33.55
C ARG A 81 -3.17 -17.94 -33.11
N ALA A 82 -3.89 -18.23 -32.02
CA ALA A 82 -4.00 -19.55 -31.40
C ALA A 82 -5.48 -19.89 -31.13
N PRO A 83 -5.84 -21.20 -31.05
CA PRO A 83 -7.22 -21.62 -30.80
C PRO A 83 -7.75 -21.22 -29.42
N ALA A 84 -6.87 -20.95 -28.47
CA ALA A 84 -7.20 -20.50 -27.13
C ALA A 84 -6.20 -19.42 -26.64
N THR A 85 -6.58 -18.71 -25.58
CA THR A 85 -5.75 -17.74 -24.86
C THR A 85 -5.97 -17.92 -23.37
N PHE A 86 -5.09 -17.32 -22.56
CA PHE A 86 -5.18 -17.42 -21.10
C PHE A 86 -6.41 -16.70 -20.54
N GLN A 87 -6.85 -17.16 -19.37
CA GLN A 87 -7.89 -16.50 -18.58
C GLN A 87 -7.27 -15.38 -17.76
N LEU A 88 -7.96 -14.24 -17.66
CA LEU A 88 -7.47 -13.08 -16.93
C LEU A 88 -8.37 -12.79 -15.73
N ARG A 89 -7.79 -12.80 -14.53
CA ARG A 89 -8.42 -12.30 -13.31
C ARG A 89 -7.90 -10.91 -13.01
N VAL A 90 -8.81 -9.96 -12.92
CA VAL A 90 -8.52 -8.58 -12.51
C VAL A 90 -9.13 -8.39 -11.13
N ALA A 91 -8.32 -8.04 -10.13
CA ALA A 91 -8.80 -7.95 -8.75
C ALA A 91 -8.38 -6.66 -8.05
N THR A 92 -9.29 -6.11 -7.24
CA THR A 92 -9.09 -4.89 -6.47
C THR A 92 -9.43 -5.10 -5.00
N LEU A 93 -8.58 -4.62 -4.09
CA LEU A 93 -8.87 -4.58 -2.66
C LEU A 93 -9.54 -3.26 -2.29
N ARG A 94 -10.61 -3.32 -1.50
CA ARG A 94 -11.26 -2.14 -0.91
C ARG A 94 -10.73 -1.89 0.49
N LEU A 95 -10.11 -0.74 0.71
CA LEU A 95 -9.63 -0.28 2.01
C LEU A 95 -10.28 1.05 2.40
N ASN A 96 -10.18 1.39 3.68
CA ASN A 96 -10.51 2.74 4.14
C ASN A 96 -9.58 3.74 3.47
N GLY A 97 -10.13 4.85 2.99
CA GLY A 97 -9.37 5.88 2.29
C GLY A 97 -9.13 5.65 0.80
N THR A 98 -9.51 4.50 0.21
CA THR A 98 -9.44 4.33 -1.26
C THR A 98 -10.18 5.47 -1.96
N ALA A 99 -9.44 6.27 -2.73
CA ALA A 99 -10.00 7.44 -3.41
C ALA A 99 -11.06 7.03 -4.45
N SER A 100 -12.13 7.81 -4.56
CA SER A 100 -13.18 7.57 -5.57
C SER A 100 -12.61 7.60 -6.99
N THR A 101 -11.64 8.49 -7.23
CA THR A 101 -10.88 8.64 -8.48
C THR A 101 -10.17 7.34 -8.89
N ALA A 102 -9.63 6.59 -7.92
CA ALA A 102 -8.97 5.31 -8.19
C ALA A 102 -9.97 4.26 -8.69
N LEU A 103 -11.14 4.13 -8.04
CA LEU A 103 -12.20 3.21 -8.47
C LEU A 103 -12.75 3.57 -9.85
N GLU A 104 -12.92 4.86 -10.11
CA GLU A 104 -13.32 5.33 -11.44
C GLU A 104 -12.26 5.05 -12.50
N ASN A 105 -10.96 5.22 -12.19
CA ASN A 105 -9.87 4.87 -13.10
C ASN A 105 -9.85 3.37 -13.42
N ILE A 106 -10.11 2.51 -12.44
CA ILE A 106 -10.25 1.06 -12.65
C ILE A 106 -11.43 0.80 -13.59
N HIS A 107 -12.58 1.43 -13.33
CA HIS A 107 -13.76 1.27 -14.17
C HIS A 107 -13.55 1.75 -15.62
N ARG A 108 -12.97 2.94 -15.81
CA ARG A 108 -12.66 3.50 -17.13
C ARG A 108 -11.70 2.59 -17.90
N SER A 109 -10.64 2.12 -17.25
CA SER A 109 -9.68 1.18 -17.84
C SER A 109 -10.33 -0.16 -18.22
N CYS A 110 -11.12 -0.77 -17.33
CA CYS A 110 -11.82 -2.03 -17.61
C CYS A 110 -12.83 -1.89 -18.76
N SER A 111 -13.53 -0.76 -18.83
CA SER A 111 -14.49 -0.46 -19.89
C SER A 111 -13.80 -0.23 -21.23
N ALA A 112 -12.74 0.59 -21.27
CA ALA A 112 -11.97 0.86 -22.47
C ALA A 112 -11.33 -0.41 -23.06
N LEU A 113 -10.94 -1.34 -22.19
CA LEU A 113 -10.35 -2.63 -22.53
C LEU A 113 -11.36 -3.76 -22.79
N PHE A 114 -12.68 -3.44 -22.82
CA PHE A 114 -13.75 -4.42 -23.05
C PHE A 114 -13.59 -5.68 -22.20
N LEU A 115 -13.36 -5.51 -20.89
CA LEU A 115 -13.13 -6.63 -19.97
C LEU A 115 -14.44 -7.25 -19.48
N TYR A 116 -15.48 -6.45 -19.25
CA TYR A 116 -16.76 -6.94 -18.70
C TYR A 116 -17.50 -7.89 -19.66
N ASP A 117 -17.32 -7.70 -20.96
CA ASP A 117 -18.01 -8.47 -22.00
C ASP A 117 -17.17 -9.64 -22.55
N ASP A 118 -16.01 -9.94 -21.95
CA ASP A 118 -15.15 -11.05 -22.38
C ASP A 118 -15.25 -12.23 -21.40
N PRO A 119 -15.79 -13.39 -21.81
CA PRO A 119 -15.99 -14.53 -20.91
C PRO A 119 -14.68 -15.14 -20.40
N ARG A 120 -13.53 -14.75 -20.97
CA ARG A 120 -12.19 -15.18 -20.51
C ARG A 120 -11.62 -14.27 -19.43
N VAL A 121 -12.36 -13.21 -19.05
CA VAL A 121 -11.94 -12.22 -18.08
C VAL A 121 -12.93 -12.20 -16.93
N GLU A 122 -12.42 -12.17 -15.71
CA GLU A 122 -13.23 -11.87 -14.52
C GLU A 122 -12.68 -10.62 -13.84
N VAL A 123 -13.59 -9.73 -13.43
CA VAL A 123 -13.25 -8.48 -12.75
C VAL A 123 -13.89 -8.49 -11.37
N LEU A 124 -13.06 -8.57 -10.34
CA LEU A 124 -13.44 -8.83 -8.96
C LEU A 124 -13.01 -7.67 -8.06
N MET A 125 -13.75 -7.50 -6.96
CA MET A 125 -13.34 -6.68 -5.83
C MET A 125 -13.44 -7.48 -4.54
N VAL A 126 -12.63 -7.10 -3.56
CA VAL A 126 -12.67 -7.68 -2.21
C VAL A 126 -13.00 -6.59 -1.21
N ASP A 127 -14.04 -6.82 -0.42
CA ASP A 127 -14.46 -5.97 0.70
C ASP A 127 -14.75 -6.88 1.90
N ASN A 128 -14.18 -6.59 3.07
CA ASN A 128 -14.42 -7.33 4.31
C ASN A 128 -14.30 -8.87 4.18
N ARG A 129 -13.20 -9.32 3.56
CA ARG A 129 -12.93 -10.74 3.25
C ARG A 129 -14.03 -11.42 2.40
N GLU A 130 -14.78 -10.64 1.63
CA GLU A 130 -15.78 -11.14 0.70
C GLU A 130 -15.38 -10.82 -0.74
N VAL A 131 -15.34 -11.84 -1.59
CA VAL A 131 -15.04 -11.67 -3.02
C VAL A 131 -16.34 -11.40 -3.78
N LEU A 132 -16.38 -10.26 -4.45
CA LEU A 132 -17.56 -9.73 -5.14
C LEU A 132 -17.21 -9.40 -6.60
N PRO A 133 -18.20 -9.38 -7.51
CA PRO A 133 -18.03 -8.73 -8.81
C PRO A 133 -17.65 -7.25 -8.62
N PHE A 134 -16.72 -6.75 -9.45
CA PHE A 134 -16.28 -5.37 -9.34
C PHE A 134 -17.43 -4.38 -9.60
N ASN A 135 -17.65 -3.47 -8.66
CA ASN A 135 -18.60 -2.37 -8.79
C ASN A 135 -17.98 -1.08 -8.25
N HIS A 136 -17.65 -0.14 -9.13
CA HIS A 136 -17.03 1.14 -8.76
C HIS A 136 -17.98 2.08 -8.00
N LEU A 137 -19.30 1.91 -8.17
CA LEU A 137 -20.32 2.70 -7.47
C LEU A 137 -20.65 2.14 -6.08
N ALA A 138 -20.28 0.89 -5.80
CA ALA A 138 -20.54 0.29 -4.51
C ALA A 138 -19.72 1.01 -3.41
N PRO A 139 -20.37 1.57 -2.37
CA PRO A 139 -19.66 2.05 -1.21
C PRO A 139 -18.98 0.86 -0.50
N ILE A 140 -17.94 1.15 0.29
CA ILE A 140 -17.40 0.13 1.20
C ILE A 140 -18.48 -0.25 2.22
N SER A 141 -18.59 -1.54 2.51
CA SER A 141 -19.49 -2.06 3.52
C SER A 141 -19.20 -1.46 4.90
N GLU A 142 -20.23 -1.32 5.74
CA GLU A 142 -20.05 -0.81 7.11
C GLU A 142 -19.14 -1.72 7.92
N ALA A 143 -19.29 -3.05 7.77
CA ALA A 143 -18.43 -4.03 8.41
C ALA A 143 -16.97 -3.94 7.93
N GLY A 144 -16.74 -3.74 6.63
CA GLY A 144 -15.40 -3.51 6.08
C GLY A 144 -14.78 -2.21 6.59
N ARG A 145 -15.58 -1.14 6.67
CA ARG A 145 -15.13 0.14 7.23
C ARG A 145 -14.67 -0.01 8.67
N GLU A 146 -15.47 -0.67 9.50
CA GLU A 146 -15.15 -0.87 10.91
C GLU A 146 -13.97 -1.84 11.09
N SER A 147 -13.92 -2.94 10.35
CA SER A 147 -12.79 -3.88 10.40
C SER A 147 -11.48 -3.20 10.03
N ASN A 148 -11.45 -2.41 8.95
CA ASN A 148 -10.26 -1.67 8.54
C ASN A 148 -9.84 -0.63 9.59
N ARG A 149 -10.81 0.06 10.21
CA ARG A 149 -10.54 1.04 11.27
C ARG A 149 -9.92 0.38 12.49
N LEU A 150 -10.50 -0.73 12.96
CA LEU A 150 -9.98 -1.50 14.09
C LEU A 150 -8.61 -2.10 13.80
N ASN A 151 -8.41 -2.68 12.61
CA ASN A 151 -7.13 -3.25 12.20
C ASN A 151 -6.01 -2.20 12.18
N LEU A 152 -6.28 -1.01 11.61
CA LEU A 152 -5.36 0.12 11.63
C LEU A 152 -5.00 0.52 13.07
N LEU A 153 -5.99 0.62 13.97
CA LEU A 153 -5.75 0.96 15.37
C LEU A 153 -4.92 -0.12 16.09
N MET A 154 -5.27 -1.39 15.92
CA MET A 154 -4.55 -2.52 16.54
C MET A 154 -3.09 -2.58 16.08
N VAL A 155 -2.84 -2.51 14.78
CA VAL A 155 -1.47 -2.49 14.23
C VAL A 155 -0.74 -1.20 14.61
N GLY A 156 -1.42 -0.06 14.61
CA GLY A 156 -0.85 1.24 14.95
C GLY A 156 -0.38 1.35 16.41
N HIS A 157 -1.10 0.72 17.35
CA HIS A 157 -0.70 0.63 18.75
C HIS A 157 0.46 -0.36 19.00
N ARG A 158 0.79 -1.23 18.04
CA ARG A 158 1.95 -2.14 18.13
C ARG A 158 3.20 -1.41 17.64
N ARG A 159 3.79 -0.58 18.50
CA ARG A 159 5.09 0.09 18.24
C ARG A 159 5.72 0.59 19.54
N ALA A 160 7.02 0.88 19.48
CA ALA A 160 7.65 1.70 20.50
C ALA A 160 7.15 3.16 20.38
N TRP A 161 6.93 3.81 21.51
CA TRP A 161 6.38 5.17 21.57
C TRP A 161 7.31 6.22 20.93
N ASP A 162 8.62 5.99 21.01
CA ASP A 162 9.69 6.85 20.46
C ASP A 162 10.02 6.59 18.98
N GLY A 163 9.44 5.54 18.38
CA GLY A 163 9.68 5.20 16.97
C GLY A 163 8.99 6.16 15.98
N PRO A 164 9.13 5.96 14.67
CA PRO A 164 8.22 6.57 13.70
C PRO A 164 6.80 6.00 13.85
N LEU A 165 5.78 6.83 13.63
CA LEU A 165 4.41 6.35 13.41
C LEU A 165 4.25 5.96 11.94
N ASP A 166 4.14 4.65 11.70
CA ASP A 166 3.84 4.05 10.40
C ASP A 166 2.40 3.53 10.42
N LEU A 167 1.42 4.43 10.21
CA LEU A 167 -0.01 4.08 10.23
C LEU A 167 -0.38 3.06 9.14
N TRP A 168 0.42 3.00 8.08
CA TRP A 168 0.10 2.24 6.87
C TRP A 168 0.55 0.79 6.90
N ASP A 169 1.09 0.32 8.03
CA ASP A 169 1.49 -1.08 8.18
C ASP A 169 0.32 -2.05 8.04
N ASP A 170 -0.87 -1.65 8.49
CA ASP A 170 -2.09 -2.41 8.26
C ASP A 170 -2.37 -2.64 6.76
N GLY A 171 -2.09 -1.65 5.92
CA GLY A 171 -2.26 -1.75 4.48
C GLY A 171 -1.39 -2.85 3.85
N TYR A 172 -0.16 -3.04 4.34
CA TYR A 172 0.69 -4.15 3.88
C TYR A 172 0.11 -5.51 4.28
N LEU A 173 -0.38 -5.63 5.51
CA LEU A 173 -0.94 -6.88 6.02
C LEU A 173 -2.24 -7.25 5.29
N ALA A 174 -3.14 -6.28 5.12
CA ALA A 174 -4.38 -6.46 4.37
C ALA A 174 -4.11 -6.81 2.89
N THR A 175 -3.12 -6.16 2.27
CA THR A 175 -2.74 -6.46 0.88
C THR A 175 -2.12 -7.86 0.76
N GLY A 176 -1.29 -8.28 1.71
CA GLY A 176 -0.73 -9.62 1.75
C GLY A 176 -1.80 -10.70 1.86
N GLU A 177 -2.72 -10.55 2.82
CA GLU A 177 -3.86 -11.46 2.98
C GLU A 177 -4.70 -11.51 1.69
N PHE A 178 -4.99 -10.35 1.10
CA PHE A 178 -5.69 -10.25 -0.18
C PHE A 178 -4.98 -11.00 -1.31
N TYR A 179 -3.67 -10.82 -1.49
CA TYR A 179 -2.90 -11.51 -2.54
C TYR A 179 -2.96 -13.02 -2.37
N GLY A 180 -2.82 -13.52 -1.14
CA GLY A 180 -2.87 -14.96 -0.87
C GLY A 180 -4.23 -15.56 -1.16
N GLN A 181 -5.30 -14.86 -0.80
CA GLN A 181 -6.68 -15.37 -0.91
C GLN A 181 -7.22 -15.24 -2.32
N ILE A 182 -6.99 -14.11 -2.99
CA ILE A 182 -7.48 -13.90 -4.36
C ILE A 182 -6.75 -14.78 -5.38
N ALA A 183 -5.53 -15.21 -5.08
CA ALA A 183 -4.80 -16.19 -5.88
C ALA A 183 -5.40 -17.60 -5.79
N ARG A 184 -6.09 -17.93 -4.69
CA ARG A 184 -6.74 -19.23 -4.46
C ARG A 184 -8.23 -19.26 -4.79
N TRP A 185 -8.83 -18.09 -5.00
CA TRP A 185 -10.24 -17.94 -5.32
C TRP A 185 -10.63 -18.68 -6.61
N ASP A 186 -11.79 -19.33 -6.64
CA ASP A 186 -12.47 -19.92 -7.80
C ASP A 186 -11.52 -20.51 -8.86
N LYS A 187 -11.05 -21.73 -8.55
CA LYS A 187 -10.03 -22.50 -9.29
C LYS A 187 -8.60 -21.96 -9.20
N GLY A 188 -8.35 -20.94 -8.38
CA GLY A 188 -7.04 -20.33 -8.23
C GLY A 188 -6.49 -19.69 -9.50
N VAL A 189 -5.23 -19.24 -9.47
CA VAL A 189 -4.49 -18.65 -10.59
C VAL A 189 -3.10 -19.27 -10.71
N ASP A 190 -2.55 -19.31 -11.92
CA ASP A 190 -1.21 -19.85 -12.17
C ASP A 190 -0.13 -18.81 -11.93
N ALA A 191 -0.36 -17.55 -12.32
CA ALA A 191 0.63 -16.50 -12.14
C ALA A 191 0.03 -15.15 -11.75
N LEU A 192 0.76 -14.43 -10.89
CA LEU A 192 0.59 -13.00 -10.65
C LEU A 192 1.56 -12.24 -11.56
N ILE A 193 1.07 -11.22 -12.27
CA ILE A 193 1.91 -10.28 -13.01
C ILE A 193 1.96 -8.94 -12.30
N SER A 194 3.18 -8.41 -12.12
CA SER A 194 3.40 -7.04 -11.67
C SER A 194 4.52 -6.36 -12.45
N SER A 195 4.38 -5.06 -12.61
CA SER A 195 5.39 -4.14 -13.13
C SER A 195 6.18 -3.42 -12.03
N ASP A 196 6.01 -3.84 -10.78
CA ASP A 196 6.69 -3.23 -9.64
C ASP A 196 8.21 -3.36 -9.78
N THR A 197 8.91 -2.26 -9.55
CA THR A 197 10.37 -2.27 -9.53
C THR A 197 10.89 -3.16 -8.39
N PRO A 198 12.09 -3.76 -8.50
CA PRO A 198 12.68 -4.56 -7.42
C PRO A 198 12.73 -3.82 -6.07
N ARG A 199 12.89 -2.49 -6.11
CA ARG A 199 12.80 -1.63 -4.93
C ARG A 199 11.40 -1.66 -4.30
N ARG A 200 10.33 -1.49 -5.08
CA ARG A 200 8.95 -1.55 -4.57
C ARG A 200 8.61 -2.95 -4.05
N GLN A 201 9.05 -4.00 -4.76
CA GLN A 201 8.86 -5.38 -4.32
C GLN A 201 9.52 -5.62 -2.95
N LYS A 202 10.77 -5.17 -2.77
CA LYS A 202 11.48 -5.24 -1.49
C LYS A 202 10.77 -4.43 -0.39
N GLN A 203 10.37 -3.18 -0.69
CA GLN A 203 9.64 -2.33 0.26
C GLN A 203 8.32 -2.97 0.72
N PHE A 204 7.58 -3.61 -0.19
CA PHE A 204 6.35 -4.31 0.15
C PHE A 204 6.62 -5.49 1.08
N LEU A 205 7.62 -6.34 0.80
CA LEU A 205 7.95 -7.48 1.65
C LEU A 205 8.46 -7.07 3.02
N GLU A 206 9.31 -6.03 3.10
CA GLU A 206 9.75 -5.45 4.38
C GLU A 206 8.57 -4.88 5.17
N GLY A 207 7.65 -4.18 4.50
CA GLY A 207 6.41 -3.67 5.09
C GLY A 207 5.50 -4.79 5.61
N LEU A 208 5.28 -5.83 4.80
CA LEU A 208 4.50 -7.01 5.16
C LEU A 208 5.09 -7.74 6.35
N ASN A 209 6.41 -7.96 6.38
CA ASN A 209 7.09 -8.62 7.48
C ASN A 209 7.04 -7.79 8.77
N ARG A 210 7.22 -6.47 8.67
CA ARG A 210 7.05 -5.56 9.80
C ARG A 210 5.62 -5.59 10.34
N ALA A 211 4.62 -5.54 9.46
CA ALA A 211 3.21 -5.58 9.85
C ALA A 211 2.81 -6.94 10.46
N ALA A 212 3.32 -8.05 9.91
CA ALA A 212 3.14 -9.39 10.45
C ALA A 212 3.74 -9.53 11.85
N ALA A 213 4.94 -8.98 12.07
CA ALA A 213 5.56 -8.94 13.40
C ALA A 213 4.74 -8.13 14.40
N LYS A 214 4.16 -6.99 13.96
CA LYS A 214 3.21 -6.21 14.77
C LYS A 214 1.99 -7.04 15.17
N ALA A 215 1.46 -7.83 14.24
CA ALA A 215 0.39 -8.78 14.47
C ALA A 215 0.79 -10.03 15.28
N GLY A 216 2.04 -10.15 15.75
CA GLY A 216 2.49 -11.30 16.53
C GLY A 216 2.74 -12.57 15.70
N LEU A 217 2.77 -12.46 14.38
CA LEU A 217 3.11 -13.55 13.47
C LEU A 217 4.63 -13.70 13.35
N LYS A 218 5.08 -14.93 13.04
CA LYS A 218 6.52 -15.24 12.90
C LYS A 218 7.13 -14.47 11.73
N THR A 219 8.26 -13.81 11.98
CA THR A 219 9.09 -13.20 10.94
C THR A 219 9.85 -14.27 10.17
N PRO A 220 10.05 -14.11 8.85
CA PRO A 220 10.80 -15.07 8.04
C PRO A 220 12.31 -14.88 8.24
N ASP A 221 13.10 -15.80 7.67
CA ASP A 221 14.55 -15.70 7.62
C ASP A 221 14.99 -14.56 6.67
N PRO A 222 16.06 -13.77 6.95
CA PRO A 222 16.39 -12.53 6.23
C PRO A 222 16.81 -12.70 4.75
N HIS A 223 16.89 -13.92 4.23
CA HIS A 223 17.58 -14.23 2.97
C HIS A 223 16.69 -14.14 1.72
N GLU A 224 15.39 -13.93 1.86
CA GLU A 224 14.45 -13.89 0.74
C GLU A 224 14.17 -12.45 0.28
N THR A 225 14.61 -12.11 -0.92
CA THR A 225 14.42 -10.77 -1.50
C THR A 225 13.66 -10.86 -2.81
N GLY A 226 12.58 -10.08 -2.94
CA GLY A 226 11.76 -10.00 -4.16
C GLY A 226 10.53 -10.91 -4.19
N TYR A 227 9.63 -10.69 -5.15
CA TYR A 227 8.32 -11.36 -5.20
C TYR A 227 8.36 -12.85 -5.57
N GLU A 228 9.52 -13.40 -5.94
CA GLU A 228 9.68 -14.85 -6.15
C GLU A 228 9.32 -15.67 -4.89
N CYS A 229 9.57 -15.11 -3.70
CA CYS A 229 9.21 -15.74 -2.43
C CYS A 229 7.86 -15.26 -1.88
N LEU A 230 7.13 -14.40 -2.58
CA LEU A 230 5.90 -13.78 -2.09
C LEU A 230 4.86 -14.83 -1.67
N PHE A 231 4.50 -15.76 -2.56
CA PHE A 231 3.46 -16.74 -2.24
C PHE A 231 3.89 -17.75 -1.18
N ALA A 232 5.17 -18.12 -1.13
CA ALA A 232 5.69 -18.93 -0.03
C ALA A 232 5.52 -18.21 1.31
N ARG A 233 5.83 -16.90 1.34
CA ARG A 233 5.64 -16.08 2.54
C ARG A 233 4.16 -15.93 2.91
N LEU A 234 3.27 -15.73 1.94
CA LEU A 234 1.83 -15.65 2.19
C LEU A 234 1.26 -16.97 2.72
N ASP A 235 1.78 -18.11 2.25
CA ASP A 235 1.40 -19.43 2.76
C ASP A 235 1.80 -19.62 4.24
N GLU A 236 2.95 -19.08 4.66
CA GLU A 236 3.38 -19.09 6.07
C GLU A 236 2.52 -18.21 6.97
N LEU A 237 2.12 -17.03 6.48
CA LEU A 237 1.22 -16.12 7.20
C LEU A 237 -0.17 -16.73 7.36
N GLY A 238 -0.62 -17.48 6.36
CA GLY A 238 -1.91 -18.14 6.34
C GLY A 238 -3.06 -17.23 5.90
N SER A 239 -4.30 -17.71 6.07
CA SER A 239 -5.51 -17.03 5.61
C SER A 239 -6.09 -15.99 6.56
N ASP A 240 -5.58 -15.94 7.79
CA ASP A 240 -6.01 -14.99 8.81
C ASP A 240 -4.81 -14.33 9.47
N CYS A 241 -4.43 -13.17 8.93
CA CYS A 241 -3.28 -12.42 9.39
C CYS A 241 -3.52 -11.65 10.72
N TYR A 242 -4.77 -11.58 11.19
CA TYR A 242 -5.14 -10.79 12.37
C TYR A 242 -5.58 -11.66 13.56
N ARG A 243 -5.48 -12.99 13.45
CA ARG A 243 -5.92 -13.96 14.47
C ARG A 243 -5.42 -13.66 15.89
N GLU A 244 -4.20 -13.17 16.04
CA GLU A 244 -3.60 -12.86 17.35
C GLU A 244 -4.23 -11.61 17.99
N PHE A 245 -4.78 -10.69 17.18
CA PHE A 245 -5.51 -9.52 17.68
C PHE A 245 -6.94 -9.85 18.10
N TYR A 246 -7.53 -10.89 17.52
CA TYR A 246 -8.93 -11.27 17.74
C TYR A 246 -9.08 -12.73 18.24
N PRO A 247 -8.49 -13.10 19.40
CA PRO A 247 -8.52 -14.49 19.87
C PRO A 247 -9.92 -14.96 20.32
N GLU A 248 -10.75 -14.04 20.82
CA GLU A 248 -12.09 -14.34 21.37
C GLU A 248 -13.23 -14.07 20.37
N SER A 249 -12.94 -13.39 19.26
CA SER A 249 -13.93 -13.01 18.25
C SER A 249 -13.56 -13.67 16.94
N ALA A 250 -14.45 -14.51 16.40
CA ALA A 250 -14.28 -15.05 15.06
C ALA A 250 -14.33 -13.88 14.08
N GLN A 251 -13.17 -13.47 13.56
CA GLN A 251 -13.11 -12.55 12.44
C GLN A 251 -13.91 -13.14 11.28
N ALA A 252 -14.41 -12.27 10.41
CA ALA A 252 -15.06 -12.70 9.19
C ALA A 252 -14.20 -13.76 8.48
N ALA A 253 -14.74 -14.97 8.31
CA ALA A 253 -14.15 -15.95 7.42
C ALA A 253 -14.23 -15.42 5.99
N TRP A 254 -13.30 -15.87 5.14
CA TRP A 254 -13.32 -15.56 3.71
C TRP A 254 -14.57 -16.15 3.05
N ARG A 255 -15.27 -15.33 2.26
CA ARG A 255 -16.57 -15.67 1.67
C ARG A 255 -16.59 -15.44 0.16
N PRO A 256 -17.35 -16.27 -0.58
CA PRO A 256 -17.85 -17.61 -0.23
C PRO A 256 -16.74 -18.63 0.10
N SER A 257 -16.84 -19.33 1.23
CA SER A 257 -15.75 -20.18 1.74
C SER A 257 -15.48 -21.44 0.90
N ASP A 258 -16.49 -21.93 0.19
CA ASP A 258 -16.45 -23.13 -0.66
C ASP A 258 -15.66 -22.95 -1.96
N ARG A 259 -15.28 -21.71 -2.30
CA ARG A 259 -14.60 -21.37 -3.56
C ARG A 259 -13.09 -21.21 -3.45
N PHE A 260 -12.52 -21.31 -2.25
CA PHE A 260 -11.08 -21.15 -2.07
C PHE A 260 -10.36 -22.49 -2.17
N GLU A 261 -9.38 -22.56 -3.08
CA GLU A 261 -8.54 -23.75 -3.22
C GLU A 261 -7.48 -23.84 -2.12
N THR A 262 -7.15 -25.08 -1.73
CA THR A 262 -6.15 -25.33 -0.68
C THR A 262 -4.72 -25.40 -1.19
N CYS A 263 -4.49 -25.72 -2.48
CA CYS A 263 -3.18 -26.21 -2.92
C CYS A 263 -2.80 -25.88 -4.38
N ARG A 264 -3.15 -24.68 -4.90
CA ARG A 264 -2.59 -24.19 -6.18
C ARG A 264 -1.45 -23.24 -5.92
N ARG A 265 -0.24 -23.58 -6.37
CA ARG A 265 0.93 -22.70 -6.27
C ARG A 265 0.89 -21.67 -7.38
N THR A 266 0.77 -20.40 -7.01
CA THR A 266 0.86 -19.27 -7.93
C THR A 266 2.31 -18.83 -8.07
N THR A 267 2.77 -18.64 -9.30
CA THR A 267 4.10 -18.09 -9.60
C THR A 267 4.06 -16.58 -9.78
N PHE A 268 5.20 -15.92 -9.67
CA PHE A 268 5.32 -14.51 -10.03
C PHE A 268 5.91 -14.36 -11.44
N ILE A 269 5.39 -13.44 -12.23
CA ILE A 269 5.96 -13.03 -13.51
C ILE A 269 6.24 -11.54 -13.42
N ASP A 270 7.51 -11.19 -13.25
CA ASP A 270 7.97 -9.81 -13.35
C ASP A 270 7.88 -9.34 -14.81
N ILE A 271 7.42 -8.11 -15.02
CA ILE A 271 7.44 -7.43 -16.32
C ILE A 271 8.10 -6.05 -16.25
N HIS A 272 8.67 -5.66 -15.11
CA HIS A 272 9.34 -4.37 -14.92
C HIS A 272 10.48 -4.17 -15.93
N ASP A 273 11.27 -5.21 -16.19
CA ASP A 273 12.38 -5.22 -17.13
C ASP A 273 11.97 -4.94 -18.59
N MET A 274 10.70 -5.18 -18.92
CA MET A 274 10.16 -4.93 -20.26
C MET A 274 9.70 -3.48 -20.46
N LEU A 275 9.48 -2.73 -19.37
CA LEU A 275 8.88 -1.39 -19.39
C LEU A 275 9.93 -0.27 -19.38
N VAL A 276 10.90 -0.34 -20.30
CA VAL A 276 12.04 0.60 -20.37
C VAL A 276 11.67 1.93 -21.06
N SER A 277 10.44 2.08 -21.59
CA SER A 277 10.01 3.32 -22.28
C SER A 277 9.88 4.51 -21.34
N ASN A 278 10.11 5.73 -21.86
CA ASN A 278 9.93 6.97 -21.13
C ASN A 278 8.48 7.08 -20.64
N LEU A 279 8.30 7.56 -19.41
CA LEU A 279 6.98 7.67 -18.76
C LEU A 279 6.03 8.59 -19.53
N GLU A 280 6.57 9.58 -20.25
CA GLU A 280 5.83 10.50 -21.11
C GLU A 280 5.17 9.79 -22.31
N ASP A 281 5.83 8.77 -22.87
CA ASP A 281 5.32 8.02 -24.03
C ASP A 281 4.03 7.26 -23.71
N ARG A 282 3.80 6.97 -22.41
CA ARG A 282 2.64 6.21 -21.93
C ARG A 282 1.40 7.08 -21.75
N TRP A 283 1.55 8.41 -21.73
CA TRP A 283 0.47 9.31 -21.36
C TRP A 283 -0.71 9.28 -22.34
N PRO A 284 -0.54 9.28 -23.67
CA PRO A 284 -1.66 9.20 -24.60
C PRO A 284 -2.48 7.91 -24.45
N LEU A 285 -1.82 6.77 -24.20
CA LEU A 285 -2.53 5.52 -23.90
C LEU A 285 -3.37 5.65 -22.63
N LEU A 286 -2.80 6.23 -21.58
CA LEU A 286 -3.47 6.40 -20.29
C LEU A 286 -4.66 7.36 -20.41
N THR A 287 -4.46 8.58 -20.92
CA THR A 287 -5.53 9.58 -20.95
C THR A 287 -6.52 9.37 -22.08
N ASP A 288 -6.04 9.15 -23.31
CA ASP A 288 -6.90 9.24 -24.50
C ASP A 288 -7.59 7.91 -24.78
N PHE A 289 -6.90 6.79 -24.52
CA PHE A 289 -7.48 5.46 -24.72
C PHE A 289 -8.15 4.92 -23.46
N LEU A 290 -7.47 4.91 -22.31
CA LEU A 290 -8.02 4.36 -21.06
C LEU A 290 -8.91 5.34 -20.29
N GLY A 291 -8.88 6.64 -20.63
CA GLY A 291 -9.61 7.66 -19.89
C GLY A 291 -9.07 7.87 -18.47
N PHE A 292 -7.82 7.50 -18.21
CA PHE A 292 -7.19 7.69 -16.91
C PHE A 292 -7.19 9.17 -16.55
N GLN A 293 -7.70 9.48 -15.37
CA GLN A 293 -7.65 10.82 -14.80
C GLN A 293 -6.65 10.80 -13.65
N PRO A 294 -5.55 11.58 -13.73
CA PRO A 294 -4.68 11.73 -12.59
C PRO A 294 -5.47 12.36 -11.45
N ASP A 295 -5.48 11.71 -10.30
CA ASP A 295 -5.94 12.36 -9.08
C ASP A 295 -4.97 13.52 -8.77
N GLU A 296 -5.50 14.72 -8.53
CA GLU A 296 -4.74 15.98 -8.59
C GLU A 296 -3.52 15.99 -7.64
N LEU A 297 -3.54 15.21 -6.56
CA LEU A 297 -2.43 15.11 -5.60
C LEU A 297 -2.20 13.67 -5.10
N SER A 298 -3.24 12.88 -4.80
CA SER A 298 -3.16 11.64 -4.02
C SER A 298 -2.33 10.51 -4.65
N ALA A 299 -2.50 10.26 -5.94
CA ALA A 299 -1.97 9.05 -6.60
C ALA A 299 -0.47 9.14 -6.97
N GLN A 300 0.16 10.30 -6.81
CA GLN A 300 1.54 10.54 -7.26
C GLN A 300 2.54 10.66 -6.10
N LEU A 301 2.04 10.80 -4.87
CA LEU A 301 2.81 11.29 -3.72
C LEU A 301 3.33 10.19 -2.79
N SER A 302 2.68 9.03 -2.73
CA SER A 302 2.91 8.04 -1.67
C SER A 302 3.50 6.74 -2.24
N ASP A 303 4.34 6.05 -1.46
CA ASP A 303 4.66 4.63 -1.70
C ASP A 303 3.45 3.73 -1.33
N ASN A 304 2.41 4.32 -0.72
CA ASN A 304 1.08 3.77 -0.49
C ASN A 304 0.04 4.51 -1.33
N ASP A 305 -0.42 3.90 -2.43
CA ASP A 305 -1.35 4.45 -3.43
C ASP A 305 -2.73 4.89 -2.90
N TYR A 306 -3.00 4.77 -1.59
CA TYR A 306 -4.34 4.74 -1.03
C TYR A 306 -4.74 5.97 -0.19
N VAL A 307 -3.87 6.97 0.02
CA VAL A 307 -4.15 8.05 0.99
C VAL A 307 -3.73 9.43 0.47
N SER A 308 -4.57 10.44 0.73
CA SER A 308 -4.29 11.84 0.38
C SER A 308 -3.06 12.40 1.13
N LEU A 309 -2.47 13.45 0.56
CA LEU A 309 -1.33 14.13 1.19
C LEU A 309 -1.71 14.77 2.54
N SER A 310 -2.92 15.31 2.63
CA SER A 310 -3.47 15.92 3.85
C SER A 310 -3.52 14.92 5.00
N ILE A 311 -4.08 13.74 4.78
CA ILE A 311 -4.13 12.67 5.79
C ILE A 311 -2.72 12.19 6.15
N SER A 312 -1.80 12.12 5.18
CA SER A 312 -0.43 11.67 5.43
C SER A 312 0.41 12.69 6.21
N ALA A 313 0.17 13.98 6.00
CA ALA A 313 0.85 15.08 6.70
C ALA A 313 0.31 15.30 8.12
N HIS A 314 -0.97 15.06 8.35
CA HIS A 314 -1.64 15.36 9.62
C HIS A 314 -1.01 14.69 10.85
N PRO A 315 -0.72 13.37 10.87
CA PRO A 315 -0.01 12.74 11.97
C PRO A 315 1.38 13.32 12.24
N ARG A 316 2.07 13.86 11.21
CA ARG A 316 3.38 14.50 11.37
C ARG A 316 3.26 15.84 12.08
N GLY A 317 2.22 16.62 11.77
CA GLY A 317 1.88 17.83 12.52
C GLY A 317 1.51 17.54 13.97
N LEU A 318 0.68 16.51 14.21
CA LEU A 318 0.33 16.09 15.57
C LEU A 318 1.55 15.61 16.36
N GLN A 319 2.44 14.83 15.73
CA GLN A 319 3.69 14.39 16.35
C GLN A 319 4.58 15.58 16.75
N ALA A 320 4.70 16.59 15.88
CA ALA A 320 5.43 17.80 16.19
C ALA A 320 4.87 18.51 17.45
N CYS A 321 3.55 18.62 17.57
CA CYS A 321 2.90 19.24 18.73
C CYS A 321 3.02 18.42 20.01
N PHE A 322 2.52 17.19 20.00
CA PHE A 322 2.30 16.44 21.23
C PHE A 322 3.56 15.72 21.72
N VAL A 323 4.46 15.32 20.81
CA VAL A 323 5.67 14.56 21.15
C VAL A 323 6.90 15.46 21.20
N HIS A 324 7.06 16.38 20.23
CA HIS A 324 8.28 17.19 20.10
C HIS A 324 8.17 18.62 20.68
N GLY A 325 6.99 19.05 21.14
CA GLY A 325 6.79 20.41 21.66
C GLY A 325 7.00 21.52 20.61
N ARG A 326 6.86 21.20 19.32
CA ARG A 326 6.95 22.15 18.19
C ARG A 326 5.56 22.50 17.67
N THR A 327 5.48 23.42 16.72
CA THR A 327 4.21 23.79 16.09
C THR A 327 3.75 22.75 15.06
N TYR A 328 2.44 22.66 14.84
CA TYR A 328 1.82 21.70 13.91
C TYR A 328 2.31 21.93 12.48
N GLU A 329 2.38 23.21 12.10
CA GLU A 329 2.77 23.70 10.78
C GLU A 329 4.19 23.28 10.44
N ARG A 330 5.08 23.26 11.43
CA ARG A 330 6.45 22.83 11.24
C ARG A 330 6.52 21.34 10.88
N GLY A 331 5.75 20.49 11.57
CA GLY A 331 5.70 19.06 11.28
C GLY A 331 5.13 18.75 9.90
N VAL A 332 4.08 19.48 9.50
CA VAL A 332 3.50 19.38 8.15
C VAL A 332 4.49 19.86 7.09
N GLY A 333 5.12 21.02 7.28
CA GLY A 333 6.11 21.58 6.35
C GLY A 333 7.31 20.67 6.10
N GLU A 334 7.88 20.09 7.17
CA GLU A 334 9.01 19.14 7.07
C GLU A 334 8.63 17.88 6.27
N TYR A 335 7.40 17.38 6.41
CA TYR A 335 6.90 16.25 5.64
C TYR A 335 6.72 16.59 4.15
N LEU A 336 6.12 17.75 3.85
CA LEU A 336 5.87 18.19 2.48
C LEU A 336 7.15 18.42 1.70
N GLN A 337 8.18 19.01 2.33
CA GLN A 337 9.49 19.17 1.69
C GLN A 337 10.09 17.82 1.27
N ARG A 338 10.00 16.80 2.14
CA ARG A 338 10.45 15.44 1.81
C ARG A 338 9.62 14.82 0.69
N ALA A 339 8.30 15.00 0.72
CA ALA A 339 7.40 14.52 -0.32
C ALA A 339 7.74 15.13 -1.70
N LEU A 340 7.96 16.45 -1.77
CA LEU A 340 8.34 17.16 -3.01
C LEU A 340 9.67 16.66 -3.58
N VAL A 341 10.67 16.40 -2.73
CA VAL A 341 11.95 15.80 -3.18
C VAL A 341 11.70 14.42 -3.82
N MET A 342 10.82 13.62 -3.23
CA MET A 342 10.48 12.29 -3.76
C MET A 342 9.66 12.37 -5.06
N MET A 343 8.75 13.34 -5.20
CA MET A 343 8.02 13.58 -6.45
C MET A 343 8.97 13.87 -7.62
N ARG A 344 9.91 14.79 -7.41
CA ARG A 344 10.90 15.16 -8.42
C ARG A 344 11.79 13.97 -8.80
N ARG A 345 12.19 13.15 -7.82
CA ARG A 345 12.90 11.88 -8.07
C ARG A 345 12.07 10.88 -8.87
N LYS A 346 10.75 10.85 -8.67
CA LYS A 346 9.79 10.01 -9.43
C LYS A 346 9.41 10.61 -10.79
N GLN A 347 10.03 11.73 -11.21
CA GLN A 347 9.75 12.43 -12.46
C GLN A 347 8.27 12.79 -12.62
N VAL A 348 7.62 13.16 -11.51
CA VAL A 348 6.27 13.72 -11.54
C VAL A 348 6.32 15.08 -12.26
N PRO A 349 5.38 15.38 -13.18
CA PRO A 349 5.37 16.68 -13.88
C PRO A 349 5.33 17.86 -12.91
N GLU A 350 6.15 18.89 -13.16
CA GLU A 350 6.38 20.00 -12.19
C GLU A 350 5.11 20.76 -11.81
N ARG A 351 4.11 20.85 -12.71
CA ARG A 351 2.78 21.42 -12.42
C ARG A 351 2.11 20.81 -11.17
N PHE A 352 2.31 19.52 -10.91
CA PHE A 352 1.75 18.84 -9.74
C PHE A 352 2.58 19.14 -8.48
N CYS A 353 3.89 19.33 -8.62
CA CYS A 353 4.75 19.81 -7.54
C CYS A 353 4.36 21.24 -7.12
N GLU A 354 4.12 22.12 -8.09
CA GLU A 354 3.65 23.50 -7.88
C GLU A 354 2.27 23.52 -7.20
N GLN A 355 1.31 22.71 -7.67
CA GLN A 355 0.00 22.59 -7.06
C GLN A 355 0.07 22.11 -5.59
N ALA A 356 0.95 21.15 -5.28
CA ALA A 356 1.18 20.73 -3.90
C ALA A 356 1.78 21.86 -3.05
N MET A 357 2.70 22.65 -3.62
CA MET A 357 3.26 23.82 -2.94
C MET A 357 2.24 24.94 -2.73
N GLU A 358 1.33 25.18 -3.67
CA GLU A 358 0.27 26.18 -3.50
C GLU A 358 -0.75 25.75 -2.43
N THR A 359 -1.14 24.48 -2.45
CA THR A 359 -2.14 23.93 -1.53
C THR A 359 -1.63 23.90 -0.09
N PHE A 360 -0.35 23.57 0.11
CA PHE A 360 0.21 23.34 1.45
C PHE A 360 1.30 24.35 1.87
N GLY A 361 1.73 25.26 1.00
CA GLY A 361 2.78 26.25 1.30
C GLY A 361 2.27 27.57 1.85
N ASN A 362 0.95 27.81 1.88
CA ASN A 362 0.40 29.07 2.36
C ASN A 362 0.21 29.07 3.90
N PRO A 363 0.95 29.89 4.66
CA PRO A 363 0.88 29.92 6.13
C PRO A 363 -0.44 30.49 6.67
N MET A 364 -1.19 31.30 5.89
CA MET A 364 -2.47 31.87 6.35
C MET A 364 -3.63 30.87 6.35
N THR A 365 -3.47 29.69 5.74
CA THR A 365 -4.50 28.63 5.66
C THR A 365 -4.25 27.47 6.62
N MET A 366 -3.20 27.51 7.44
CA MET A 366 -2.70 26.36 8.20
C MET A 366 -3.62 25.90 9.35
N THR A 367 -4.29 26.83 10.06
CA THR A 367 -5.25 26.47 11.11
C THR A 367 -6.50 25.81 10.52
N ASP A 368 -6.97 26.31 9.38
CA ASP A 368 -8.06 25.68 8.62
C ASP A 368 -7.63 24.31 8.07
N GLN A 369 -6.37 24.15 7.68
CA GLN A 369 -5.83 22.87 7.21
C GLN A 369 -5.82 21.78 8.29
N ARG A 370 -5.56 22.09 9.57
CA ARG A 370 -5.67 21.09 10.64
C ARG A 370 -7.11 20.60 10.79
N ALA A 371 -8.08 21.52 10.79
CA ALA A 371 -9.49 21.17 10.89
C ALA A 371 -9.97 20.35 9.68
N LEU A 372 -9.55 20.74 8.47
CA LEU A 372 -9.84 20.00 7.24
C LEU A 372 -9.23 18.60 7.25
N ALA A 373 -7.96 18.46 7.64
CA ALA A 373 -7.30 17.17 7.70
C ALA A 373 -7.91 16.26 8.78
N ALA A 374 -8.32 16.81 9.92
CA ALA A 374 -9.06 16.07 10.94
C ALA A 374 -10.43 15.60 10.44
N ALA A 375 -11.17 16.45 9.73
CA ALA A 375 -12.44 16.08 9.11
C ALA A 375 -12.26 15.00 8.03
N GLU A 376 -11.17 15.08 7.25
CA GLU A 376 -10.83 14.10 6.23
C GLU A 376 -10.43 12.75 6.85
N ALA A 377 -9.62 12.74 7.91
CA ALA A 377 -9.28 11.54 8.66
C ALA A 377 -10.52 10.87 9.27
N GLN A 378 -11.43 11.66 9.85
CA GLN A 378 -12.69 11.15 10.38
C GLN A 378 -13.58 10.57 9.28
N LYS A 379 -13.65 11.22 8.12
CA LYS A 379 -14.47 10.76 6.98
C LYS A 379 -13.91 9.48 6.34
N ASN A 380 -12.59 9.45 6.09
CA ASN A 380 -11.96 8.43 5.26
C ASN A 380 -11.43 7.24 6.08
N LEU A 381 -10.93 7.48 7.29
CA LEU A 381 -10.39 6.46 8.19
C LEU A 381 -11.31 6.14 9.37
N GLY A 382 -12.28 7.01 9.67
CA GLY A 382 -13.12 6.87 10.86
C GLY A 382 -12.41 7.28 12.16
N LEU A 383 -11.28 7.99 12.05
CA LEU A 383 -10.42 8.31 13.20
C LEU A 383 -10.55 9.77 13.62
N SER A 384 -10.70 9.97 14.93
CA SER A 384 -10.66 11.30 15.53
C SER A 384 -9.22 11.74 15.78
N GLU A 385 -9.00 13.04 15.98
CA GLU A 385 -7.68 13.56 16.35
C GLU A 385 -7.19 12.96 17.69
N ALA A 386 -8.08 12.76 18.66
CA ALA A 386 -7.73 12.14 19.94
C ALA A 386 -7.17 10.72 19.75
N GLN A 387 -7.77 9.95 18.84
CA GLN A 387 -7.32 8.60 18.51
C GLN A 387 -5.98 8.60 17.76
N LEU A 388 -5.79 9.54 16.82
CA LEU A 388 -4.49 9.73 16.16
C LEU A 388 -3.39 10.14 17.15
N VAL A 389 -3.71 11.00 18.11
CA VAL A 389 -2.78 11.36 19.19
C VAL A 389 -2.49 10.15 20.07
N CYS A 390 -3.50 9.35 20.42
CA CYS A 390 -3.29 8.11 21.18
C CYS A 390 -2.35 7.13 20.45
N LEU A 391 -2.47 6.99 19.13
CA LEU A 391 -1.55 6.17 18.31
C LEU A 391 -0.10 6.68 18.32
N LEU A 392 0.13 8.00 18.45
CA LEU A 392 1.48 8.56 18.53
C LEU A 392 2.23 8.06 19.77
N PHE A 393 1.53 7.85 20.87
CA PHE A 393 2.11 7.35 22.12
C PHE A 393 2.04 5.84 22.27
N ALA A 394 1.15 5.17 21.53
CA ALA A 394 0.91 3.73 21.62
C ALA A 394 0.82 3.22 23.09
N PRO A 395 -0.03 3.83 23.94
CA PRO A 395 0.12 3.76 25.40
C PRO A 395 -0.22 2.40 26.01
N PHE A 396 -0.92 1.52 25.29
CA PHE A 396 -1.54 0.34 25.88
C PHE A 396 -0.69 -0.93 25.77
N ALA A 397 0.21 -1.02 24.78
CA ALA A 397 1.04 -2.20 24.59
C ALA A 397 2.09 -2.37 25.69
N ASP A 398 2.72 -3.55 25.76
CA ASP A 398 3.81 -3.86 26.70
C ASP A 398 3.45 -3.53 28.15
N ASN A 399 2.34 -4.11 28.63
CA ASN A 399 1.80 -3.86 29.97
C ASN A 399 1.57 -2.37 30.29
N GLY A 400 1.27 -1.56 29.27
CA GLY A 400 1.01 -0.13 29.42
C GLY A 400 2.27 0.69 29.73
N ALA A 401 3.45 0.27 29.29
CA ALA A 401 4.72 0.94 29.59
C ALA A 401 4.74 2.44 29.24
N ALA A 402 4.03 2.84 28.18
CA ALA A 402 3.93 4.23 27.74
C ALA A 402 2.69 4.97 28.28
N LEU A 403 1.81 4.30 29.05
CA LEU A 403 0.54 4.86 29.51
C LEU A 403 0.73 6.08 30.41
N GLU A 404 1.57 5.98 31.44
CA GLU A 404 1.77 7.10 32.37
C GLU A 404 2.31 8.35 31.65
N HIS A 405 3.24 8.15 30.71
CA HIS A 405 3.78 9.24 29.90
C HIS A 405 2.68 9.91 29.05
N PHE A 406 1.86 9.11 28.37
CA PHE A 406 0.72 9.61 27.60
C PHE A 406 -0.26 10.41 28.47
N LEU A 407 -0.58 9.92 29.67
CA LEU A 407 -1.48 10.61 30.59
C LEU A 407 -0.88 11.94 31.07
N ARG A 408 0.39 11.97 31.47
CA ARG A 408 1.06 13.22 31.90
C ARG A 408 1.06 14.27 30.81
N GLN A 409 1.29 13.87 29.56
CA GLN A 409 1.44 14.76 28.43
C GLN A 409 0.09 15.24 27.87
N CYS A 410 -0.89 14.33 27.73
CA CYS A 410 -2.13 14.60 26.99
C CYS A 410 -3.38 14.64 27.88
N HIS A 411 -3.41 13.90 29.00
CA HIS A 411 -4.60 13.72 29.83
C HIS A 411 -4.29 13.74 31.34
N PRO A 412 -3.72 14.83 31.89
CA PRO A 412 -3.20 14.84 33.26
C PRO A 412 -4.29 14.60 34.32
N GLY A 413 -5.53 14.98 34.03
CA GLY A 413 -6.68 14.70 34.91
C GLY A 413 -7.00 13.21 35.08
N MET A 414 -6.58 12.36 34.14
CA MET A 414 -6.83 10.91 34.18
C MET A 414 -5.73 10.13 34.91
N LEU A 415 -4.62 10.78 35.33
CA LEU A 415 -3.55 10.14 36.10
C LEU A 415 -4.06 9.50 37.40
N VAL A 416 -5.09 10.08 38.01
CA VAL A 416 -5.70 9.56 39.25
C VAL A 416 -6.32 8.17 39.02
N ALA A 417 -6.78 7.89 37.80
CA ALA A 417 -7.39 6.62 37.41
C ALA A 417 -6.37 5.59 36.89
N LEU A 418 -5.06 5.88 36.91
CA LEU A 418 -4.02 4.97 36.40
C LEU A 418 -4.14 3.53 36.95
N PRO A 419 -4.39 3.28 38.25
CA PRO A 419 -4.59 1.93 38.76
C PRO A 419 -5.83 1.24 38.17
N ASP A 420 -6.91 1.99 37.96
CA ASP A 420 -8.16 1.46 37.38
C ASP A 420 -8.00 1.18 35.88
N LEU A 421 -7.21 1.98 35.16
CA LEU A 421 -6.85 1.74 33.75
C LEU A 421 -6.07 0.43 33.59
N HIS A 422 -5.04 0.19 34.40
CA HIS A 422 -4.32 -1.08 34.39
C HIS A 422 -5.24 -2.25 34.74
N ARG A 423 -6.10 -2.10 35.76
CA ARG A 423 -7.06 -3.14 36.15
C ARG A 423 -8.04 -3.45 35.02
N ALA A 424 -8.55 -2.44 34.32
CA ALA A 424 -9.46 -2.61 33.18
C ALA A 424 -8.79 -3.38 32.03
N MET A 425 -7.55 -3.02 31.65
CA MET A 425 -6.81 -3.72 30.59
C MET A 425 -6.46 -5.17 30.95
N GLN A 426 -6.33 -5.47 32.24
CA GLN A 426 -6.16 -6.83 32.75
C GLN A 426 -7.47 -7.65 32.78
N GLY A 427 -8.61 -7.04 32.45
CA GLY A 427 -9.94 -7.68 32.47
C GLY A 427 -10.65 -7.61 33.82
N GLY A 428 -10.15 -6.81 34.77
CA GLY A 428 -10.79 -6.57 36.05
C GLY A 428 -11.85 -5.45 36.00
N PRO A 429 -12.69 -5.32 37.05
CA PRO A 429 -13.73 -4.31 37.10
C PRO A 429 -13.15 -2.90 37.28
N ALA A 430 -13.63 -1.94 36.49
CA ALA A 430 -13.28 -0.52 36.59
C ALA A 430 -14.53 0.36 36.49
N PRO A 431 -14.48 1.62 36.97
CA PRO A 431 -15.60 2.54 36.85
C PRO A 431 -15.99 2.77 35.38
N GLU A 432 -17.29 2.85 35.10
CA GLU A 432 -17.82 3.01 33.73
C GLU A 432 -17.22 4.22 32.99
N GLN A 433 -16.99 5.32 33.71
CA GLN A 433 -16.37 6.53 33.15
C GLN A 433 -14.94 6.29 32.65
N VAL A 434 -14.18 5.41 33.32
CA VAL A 434 -12.83 5.02 32.91
C VAL A 434 -12.90 4.15 31.65
N LEU A 435 -13.83 3.19 31.61
CA LEU A 435 -14.03 2.33 30.45
C LEU A 435 -14.45 3.13 29.21
N GLN A 436 -15.40 4.06 29.36
CA GLN A 436 -15.83 4.93 28.27
C GLN A 436 -14.68 5.82 27.78
N TRP A 437 -13.91 6.42 28.70
CA TRP A 437 -12.76 7.23 28.33
C TRP A 437 -11.72 6.42 27.52
N MET A 438 -11.45 5.17 27.90
CA MET A 438 -10.53 4.29 27.17
C MET A 438 -11.02 4.07 25.73
N VAL A 439 -12.31 3.83 25.54
CA VAL A 439 -12.92 3.65 24.21
C VAL A 439 -12.83 4.93 23.39
N ASP A 440 -13.15 6.08 23.97
CA ASP A 440 -13.16 7.37 23.26
C ASP A 440 -11.76 7.78 22.80
N VAL A 441 -10.75 7.61 23.67
CA VAL A 441 -9.37 8.04 23.38
C VAL A 441 -8.64 7.09 22.43
N SER A 442 -8.89 5.78 22.53
CA SER A 442 -8.21 4.78 21.70
C SER A 442 -8.95 4.48 20.40
N GLY A 443 -10.28 4.64 20.39
CA GLY A 443 -11.15 4.15 19.33
C GLY A 443 -11.33 2.62 19.32
N LEU A 444 -10.80 1.92 20.33
CA LEU A 444 -10.86 0.47 20.47
C LEU A 444 -11.79 0.06 21.63
N PRO A 445 -12.54 -1.04 21.49
CA PRO A 445 -13.19 -1.70 22.63
C PRO A 445 -12.17 -2.10 23.70
N VAL A 446 -12.58 -2.04 24.98
CA VAL A 446 -11.70 -2.37 26.12
C VAL A 446 -11.11 -3.78 26.03
N SER A 447 -11.83 -4.74 25.46
CA SER A 447 -11.32 -6.10 25.21
C SER A 447 -10.09 -6.11 24.29
N LEU A 448 -10.11 -5.32 23.21
CA LEU A 448 -8.99 -5.19 22.28
C LEU A 448 -7.81 -4.43 22.88
N ILE A 449 -8.09 -3.42 23.71
CA ILE A 449 -7.05 -2.74 24.50
C ILE A 449 -6.37 -3.75 25.44
N GLY A 450 -7.16 -4.62 26.09
CA GLY A 450 -6.63 -5.70 26.92
C GLY A 450 -5.79 -6.71 26.13
N THR A 451 -6.15 -7.01 24.89
CA THR A 451 -5.31 -7.82 24.00
C THR A 451 -3.97 -7.15 23.76
N LEU A 452 -3.95 -5.87 23.36
CA LEU A 452 -2.71 -5.10 23.17
C LEU A 452 -1.85 -5.07 24.43
N TYR A 453 -2.46 -4.89 25.60
CA TYR A 453 -1.79 -4.85 26.89
C TYR A 453 -0.98 -6.11 27.20
N ARG A 454 -1.49 -7.28 26.79
CA ARG A 454 -0.82 -8.58 26.97
C ARG A 454 0.24 -8.86 25.90
N MET A 455 0.21 -8.17 24.76
CA MET A 455 1.22 -8.39 23.72
C MET A 455 2.55 -7.77 24.14
N GLY A 456 3.58 -8.62 24.24
CA GLY A 456 4.94 -8.21 24.59
C GLY A 456 5.55 -7.22 23.60
N PRO A 457 6.70 -6.61 23.95
CA PRO A 457 7.34 -5.61 23.11
C PRO A 457 7.67 -6.20 21.73
N LEU A 458 7.66 -5.34 20.71
CA LEU A 458 8.24 -5.75 19.44
C LEU A 458 9.73 -5.98 19.67
N VAL A 459 10.23 -7.14 19.28
CA VAL A 459 11.68 -7.38 19.23
C VAL A 459 12.24 -6.30 18.31
N ARG A 460 12.99 -5.37 18.90
CA ARG A 460 13.68 -4.34 18.15
C ARG A 460 14.73 -5.08 17.33
N ASP A 461 14.53 -5.17 16.01
CA ASP A 461 15.58 -5.65 15.15
C ASP A 461 16.77 -4.69 15.32
N GLU A 462 17.80 -5.13 16.04
CA GLU A 462 18.99 -4.32 16.29
C GLU A 462 19.78 -4.05 14.99
N GLY A 463 19.32 -4.56 13.83
CA GLY A 463 19.80 -4.20 12.49
C GLY A 463 19.09 -3.00 11.84
N GLY A 464 18.05 -2.43 12.44
CA GLY A 464 17.19 -1.40 11.83
C GLY A 464 17.50 0.05 12.18
N ALA A 465 18.53 0.32 12.99
CA ALA A 465 19.03 1.68 13.21
C ALA A 465 19.92 2.15 12.04
N LEU A 466 19.48 1.92 10.80
CA LEU A 466 19.81 2.83 9.72
C LEU A 466 18.87 4.01 9.87
N VAL A 467 19.32 4.97 10.66
CA VAL A 467 19.06 6.38 10.37
C VAL A 467 19.13 6.53 8.85
N MET A 468 18.17 7.25 8.30
CA MET A 468 18.22 7.79 6.95
C MET A 468 19.33 8.87 6.85
N GLU A 469 20.53 8.51 7.28
CA GLU A 469 21.81 9.21 7.21
C GLU A 469 22.84 8.18 6.78
N SER A 470 23.14 8.14 5.49
CA SER A 470 24.49 8.02 4.92
C SER A 470 24.38 7.62 3.45
N GLY A 471 24.56 8.64 2.63
CA GLY A 471 24.89 8.54 1.22
C GLY A 471 25.57 9.85 0.82
N ASP A 472 26.51 10.29 1.66
CA ASP A 472 27.50 11.33 1.36
C ASP A 472 28.85 10.57 1.35
N VAL A 473 29.76 10.74 0.40
CA VAL A 473 30.43 11.99 0.04
C VAL A 473 30.91 11.92 -1.41
N GLY A 474 30.82 13.04 -2.12
CA GLY A 474 31.48 13.15 -3.42
C GLY A 474 31.51 14.50 -4.13
N VAL A 475 31.50 15.65 -3.45
CA VAL A 475 32.02 16.90 -4.05
C VAL A 475 32.64 17.79 -2.97
N GLN A 476 33.96 17.95 -3.02
CA GLN A 476 34.69 18.96 -2.26
C GLN A 476 34.30 20.35 -2.76
N ALA A 477 33.90 21.24 -1.85
CA ALA A 477 33.90 22.68 -2.08
C ALA A 477 34.87 23.30 -1.06
N GLU A 478 35.89 23.94 -1.62
CA GLU A 478 36.91 24.72 -0.94
C GLU A 478 36.26 25.80 -0.06
N THR A 479 36.66 25.87 1.20
CA THR A 479 36.59 27.11 1.97
C THR A 479 37.97 27.37 2.56
N THR A 480 38.53 28.44 2.04
CA THR A 480 39.75 29.15 2.38
C THR A 480 39.74 29.55 3.86
N GLU A 481 40.80 29.21 4.59
CA GLU A 481 41.17 29.94 5.81
C GLU A 481 42.66 30.30 5.78
N PRO A 482 43.05 31.41 6.43
CA PRO A 482 44.20 32.18 6.04
C PRO A 482 45.50 31.71 6.69
N ASP A 483 46.54 32.00 5.93
CA ASP A 483 47.96 31.92 6.21
C ASP A 483 48.38 32.54 7.55
N SER A 484 49.13 31.77 8.35
CA SER A 484 50.27 32.33 9.10
C SER A 484 51.20 31.21 9.57
N GLY A 485 52.24 30.97 8.76
CA GLY A 485 53.64 30.89 9.19
C GLY A 485 54.07 29.73 10.10
N ALA A 486 54.86 28.80 9.55
CA ALA A 486 56.29 28.66 9.91
C ALA A 486 56.92 27.42 9.25
N THR A 487 57.95 27.69 8.43
CA THR A 487 59.23 26.92 8.28
C THR A 487 59.15 25.42 7.96
N VAL A 488 59.37 25.00 6.69
CA VAL A 488 60.65 24.83 5.95
C VAL A 488 61.21 23.40 6.04
N ALA A 489 61.40 22.82 4.83
CA ALA A 489 62.31 21.74 4.40
C ALA A 489 62.16 20.37 5.09
N GLY A 490 62.24 19.23 4.42
CA GLY A 490 62.76 18.83 3.11
C GLY A 490 62.94 17.31 3.26
N GLU A 491 62.55 16.51 2.27
CA GLU A 491 63.50 15.82 1.40
C GLU A 491 63.48 14.28 1.62
N TRP A 492 63.41 13.54 0.49
CA TRP A 492 63.93 12.17 0.25
C TRP A 492 63.01 10.99 0.66
N SER A 493 62.88 9.87 -0.05
CA SER A 493 63.46 9.38 -1.32
C SER A 493 62.70 8.09 -1.75
N THR A 494 62.59 7.91 -3.07
CA THR A 494 62.61 6.70 -3.93
C THR A 494 62.25 5.29 -3.44
N GLY A 495 61.64 4.50 -4.34
CA GLY A 495 61.95 3.07 -4.40
C GLY A 495 61.07 2.12 -5.22
N ARG A 496 60.96 2.34 -6.54
CA ARG A 496 60.51 1.43 -7.62
C ARG A 496 59.05 0.95 -7.69
#